data_AF-A0A2D8R4G0-F1
#
_entry.id   AF-A0A2D8R4G0-F1
#
_cell.length_a   1.000
_cell.length_b   1.000
_cell.length_c   1.000
_cell.angle_alpha   90.00
_cell.angle_beta   90.00
_cell.angle_gamma   90.00
#
_symmetry.space_group_name_H-M   'P 1'
#
loop_
_entity.id
_entity.type
_entity.pdbx_description
1 polymer ?
#
loop_
_entity_poly.entity_id
_entity_poly.type
_entity_poly.pdbx_seq_one_letter_code
_entity_poly.pdbx_strand_id
1 'polypeptide(L)' 'MHLTVAAGLFMVTVWALPLVSAQVLQPVDPSRTQVILLGSGTPFLDQNKVGASVAIITGGVAYLVDLGPGAFLRTVE' A
#
# COMPACT_ATOMS: atom_id res chain seq x y z
N MET A 1 0.98 65.52 -11.70
CA MET A 1 -0.18 64.90 -12.37
C MET A 1 -0.16 63.42 -12.06
N HIS A 2 -1.14 62.97 -11.26
CA HIS A 2 -1.80 61.65 -11.21
C HIS A 2 -1.11 60.50 -11.98
N LEU A 3 -0.94 59.27 -11.48
CA LEU A 3 -1.86 58.47 -10.67
C LEU A 3 -1.17 57.15 -10.25
N THR A 4 -1.28 56.81 -8.96
CA THR A 4 -1.54 55.49 -8.30
C THR A 4 -1.36 54.18 -9.07
N VAL A 5 -0.85 53.11 -8.43
CA VAL A 5 -1.56 51.82 -8.20
C VAL A 5 -0.75 50.84 -7.31
N ALA A 6 -1.40 50.46 -6.20
CA ALA A 6 -1.32 49.20 -5.44
C ALA A 6 -0.01 48.78 -4.75
N ALA A 7 0.28 49.45 -3.63
CA ALA A 7 0.63 48.72 -2.42
C ALA A 7 -0.65 48.04 -1.90
N GLY A 8 -0.69 46.71 -1.86
CA GLY A 8 -1.81 46.00 -1.28
C GLY A 8 -1.83 44.53 -1.65
N LEU A 9 -1.76 43.70 -0.62
CA LEU A 9 -2.10 42.28 -0.63
C LEU A 9 -0.99 41.30 -1.07
N PHE A 10 0.10 41.25 -0.31
CA PHE A 10 0.83 39.99 -0.12
C PHE A 10 0.48 39.42 1.25
N MET A 11 -0.83 39.21 1.48
CA MET A 11 -1.36 38.67 2.73
C MET A 11 -1.83 37.24 2.46
N VAL A 12 -1.24 36.32 3.21
CA VAL A 12 -1.63 34.90 3.34
C VAL A 12 -1.29 34.00 2.13
N THR A 13 -0.01 33.68 1.95
CA THR A 13 0.32 32.36 1.41
C THR A 13 0.01 31.34 2.51
N VAL A 14 -1.20 30.81 2.41
CA VAL A 14 -1.77 29.74 3.23
C VAL A 14 -0.77 28.59 3.34
N TRP A 15 -0.21 28.39 4.54
CA TRP A 15 0.45 27.14 4.92
C TRP A 15 -0.61 26.06 5.09
N ALA A 16 -1.16 25.57 3.97
CA ALA A 16 -1.93 24.34 3.94
C ALA A 16 -0.91 23.19 3.97
N LEU A 17 -0.44 22.83 5.17
CA LEU A 17 0.15 21.53 5.36
C LEU A 17 -0.93 20.50 4.97
N PRO A 18 -0.71 19.62 3.97
CA PRO A 18 -1.58 18.48 3.85
C PRO A 18 -1.46 17.71 5.15
N LEU A 19 -2.55 17.62 5.92
CA LEU A 19 -2.68 16.62 6.96
C LEU A 19 -2.71 15.27 6.24
N VAL A 20 -1.52 14.77 5.89
CA VAL A 20 -1.35 13.40 5.45
C VAL A 20 -1.74 12.56 6.65
N SER A 21 -2.95 12.01 6.60
CA SER A 21 -3.37 11.00 7.56
C SER A 21 -2.39 9.85 7.42
N ALA A 22 -1.46 9.75 8.37
CA ALA A 22 -0.64 8.57 8.52
C ALA A 22 -1.62 7.43 8.82
N GLN A 23 -1.83 6.54 7.84
CA GLN A 23 -2.56 5.32 8.08
C GLN A 23 -1.78 4.56 9.16
N VAL A 24 -2.28 4.61 10.40
CA VAL A 24 -1.74 3.80 11.48
C VAL A 24 -1.92 2.36 11.03
N LEU A 25 -0.80 1.66 10.77
CA LEU A 25 -0.80 0.22 10.58
C LEU A 25 -1.44 -0.39 11.83
N GLN A 26 -2.69 -0.80 11.71
CA GLN A 26 -3.37 -1.49 12.79
C GLN A 26 -2.64 -2.82 12.99
N PRO A 27 -2.22 -3.14 14.23
CA PRO A 27 -1.61 -4.42 14.52
C PRO A 27 -2.56 -5.52 14.05
N VAL A 28 -2.06 -6.45 13.24
CA VAL A 28 -2.89 -7.58 12.85
C VAL A 28 -3.07 -8.46 14.07
N ASP A 29 -4.32 -8.71 14.44
CA ASP A 29 -4.65 -9.66 15.50
C ASP A 29 -4.18 -11.06 15.09
N PRO A 30 -3.20 -11.66 15.78
CA PRO A 30 -2.66 -12.98 15.43
C PRO A 30 -3.70 -14.11 15.62
N SER A 31 -4.77 -13.86 16.38
CA SER A 31 -5.89 -14.79 16.54
C SER A 31 -6.86 -14.77 15.35
N ARG A 32 -6.82 -13.70 14.54
CA ARG A 32 -7.64 -13.58 13.34
C ARG A 32 -7.00 -14.34 12.18
N THR A 33 -7.81 -15.08 11.44
CA THR A 33 -7.35 -15.68 10.17
C THR A 33 -7.09 -14.57 9.15
N GLN A 34 -5.90 -14.57 8.57
CA GLN A 34 -5.51 -13.69 7.49
C GLN A 34 -5.44 -14.48 6.18
N VAL A 35 -6.03 -13.94 5.13
CA VAL A 35 -5.90 -14.47 3.77
C VAL A 35 -5.23 -13.39 2.93
N ILE A 36 -4.02 -13.68 2.47
CA ILE A 36 -3.13 -12.71 1.86
C ILE A 36 -2.87 -13.17 0.43
N LEU A 37 -3.34 -12.37 -0.53
CA LEU A 37 -3.14 -12.62 -1.95
C LEU A 37 -1.70 -12.21 -2.31
N LEU A 38 -0.86 -13.20 -2.60
CA LEU A 38 0.54 -12.98 -2.99
C LEU A 38 0.66 -12.76 -4.50
N GLY A 39 -0.21 -13.41 -5.26
CA GLY A 39 -0.35 -13.21 -6.69
C GLY A 39 -1.72 -13.63 -7.21
N SER A 40 -2.22 -12.86 -8.17
CA SER A 40 -3.50 -13.10 -8.86
C SER A 40 -3.33 -13.35 -10.35
N GLY A 41 -2.08 -13.45 -10.82
CA GLY A 41 -1.78 -13.68 -12.22
C GLY A 41 -2.14 -15.09 -12.67
N THR A 42 -2.19 -15.28 -13.98
CA THR A 42 -2.32 -16.61 -14.59
C THR A 42 -0.98 -17.35 -14.52
N PRO A 43 -0.96 -18.69 -14.53
CA PRO A 43 0.26 -19.49 -14.50
C PRO A 43 0.97 -19.46 -15.86
N PHE A 44 1.37 -18.27 -16.30
CA PHE A 44 2.26 -18.08 -17.44
C PHE A 44 3.70 -18.09 -16.94
N LEU A 45 4.59 -18.81 -17.62
CA LEU A 45 5.96 -19.09 -17.19
C LEU A 45 6.87 -17.87 -17.38
N ASP A 46 6.65 -16.83 -16.57
CA ASP A 46 7.40 -15.58 -16.54
C ASP A 46 7.60 -15.18 -15.07
N GLN A 47 8.85 -15.22 -14.60
CA GLN A 47 9.18 -14.89 -13.21
C GLN A 47 8.89 -13.43 -12.81
N ASN A 48 8.74 -12.53 -13.78
CA ASN A 48 8.39 -11.13 -13.54
C ASN A 48 6.87 -10.95 -13.33
N LYS A 49 6.07 -11.97 -13.66
CA LYS A 49 4.63 -11.99 -13.43
C LYS A 49 4.33 -12.91 -12.27
N VAL A 50 3.69 -12.38 -11.23
CA VAL A 50 3.32 -13.21 -10.08
C VAL A 50 2.07 -14.00 -10.41
N GLY A 51 2.24 -15.32 -10.62
CA GLY A 51 1.14 -16.26 -10.80
C GLY A 51 0.29 -16.42 -9.54
N ALA A 52 -0.78 -17.20 -9.63
CA ALA A 52 -1.67 -17.46 -8.51
C ALA A 52 -0.90 -17.97 -7.27
N SER A 53 -1.07 -17.30 -6.14
CA SER A 53 -0.52 -17.72 -4.84
C SER A 53 -1.19 -16.97 -3.69
N VAL A 54 -1.48 -17.69 -2.61
CA VAL A 54 -2.15 -17.18 -1.41
C VAL A 54 -1.45 -17.69 -0.15
N ALA A 55 -1.19 -16.80 0.81
CA ALA A 55 -0.83 -17.18 2.17
C ALA A 55 -2.06 -17.12 3.08
N ILE A 56 -2.22 -18.14 3.93
CA ILE A 56 -3.24 -18.19 4.96
C ILE A 56 -2.53 -18.28 6.31
N ILE A 57 -2.73 -17.29 7.17
CA ILE A 57 -2.19 -17.27 8.53
C ILE A 57 -3.36 -17.48 9.48
N THR A 58 -3.34 -18.55 10.27
CA THR A 58 -4.39 -18.85 11.24
C THR A 58 -3.82 -19.55 12.45
N GLY A 59 -4.21 -19.12 13.66
CA GLY A 59 -3.68 -19.69 14.90
C GLY A 59 -2.15 -19.64 15.01
N GLY A 60 -1.52 -18.61 14.43
CA GLY A 60 -0.06 -18.48 14.37
C GLY A 60 0.65 -19.42 13.40
N VAL A 61 -0.08 -20.21 12.60
CA VAL A 61 0.49 -21.10 11.58
C VAL A 61 0.26 -20.52 10.20
N ALA A 62 1.30 -20.49 9.38
CA ALA A 62 1.25 -20.04 7.99
C ALA A 62 1.14 -21.24 7.03
N TYR A 63 0.19 -21.15 6.10
CA TYR A 63 -0.02 -22.09 5.00
C TYR A 63 0.15 -21.36 3.67
N LEU A 64 0.83 -21.98 2.72
CA LEU A 64 1.00 -21.45 1.38
C LEU A 64 0.19 -22.30 0.40
N VAL A 65 -0.73 -21.66 -0.31
CA VAL A 65 -1.62 -22.31 -1.30
C VAL A 65 -1.21 -21.82 -2.69
N ASP A 66 -0.83 -22.80 -3.52
CA ASP A 66 -0.22 -22.58 -4.84
C ASP A 66 1.12 -21.81 -4.76
N LEU A 67 1.95 -21.98 -5.78
CA LEU A 67 3.20 -21.25 -5.92
C LEU A 67 3.47 -21.00 -7.40
N GLY A 68 2.63 -20.15 -8.00
CA GLY A 68 2.82 -19.70 -9.37
C GLY A 68 4.19 -19.03 -9.59
N PRO A 69 4.63 -18.88 -10.85
CA PRO A 69 5.89 -18.21 -11.19
C PRO A 69 6.02 -16.84 -10.48
N GLY A 70 7.23 -16.52 -10.01
CA GLY A 70 7.52 -15.26 -9.31
C GLY A 70 6.95 -15.14 -7.89
N ALA A 71 6.05 -16.02 -7.44
CA ALA A 71 5.44 -15.94 -6.11
C ALA A 71 6.43 -16.19 -4.96
N PHE A 72 7.49 -16.99 -5.21
CA PHE A 72 8.54 -17.26 -4.23
C PHE A 72 9.35 -16.02 -3.81
N LEU A 73 9.24 -14.91 -4.55
CA LEU A 73 9.86 -13.62 -4.21
C LEU A 73 8.99 -12.78 -3.25
N ARG A 74 7.77 -13.23 -2.92
CA ARG A 74 6.86 -12.56 -2.00
C ARG A 74 7.01 -13.16 -0.60
N THR A 75 7.27 -12.30 0.37
CA THR A 75 7.30 -12.66 1.79
C THR A 75 6.06 -12.13 2.48
N VAL A 76 5.61 -12.84 3.50
CA VAL A 76 4.57 -12.42 4.42
C VAL A 76 5.18 -12.47 5.81
N GLU A 77 5.15 -11.34 6.51
CA GLU A 77 5.67 -11.17 7.87
C GLU A 77 4.53 -11.01 8.89
#